data_AF-A0A0D0BCI5-F1
#
_entry.id   AF-A0A0D0BCI5-F1
#
_cell.length_a   1.000
_cell.length_b   1.000
_cell.length_c   1.000
_cell.angle_alpha   90.00
_cell.angle_beta   90.00
_cell.angle_gamma   90.00
#
_symmetry.space_group_name_H-M   'P 1'
#
loop_
_entity.id
_entity.type
_entity.pdbx_description
1 polymer ?
#
loop_
_entity_poly.entity_id
_entity_poly.type
_entity_poly.pdbx_seq_one_letter_code
_entity_poly.pdbx_strand_id
1 'polypeptide(L)'
;MNIQGAATAPTPVNLCTPTLEEWELHDAQIAGIIYQNVKDPCSMRITQDMSAQVMWTALTTEFKTTSAAAQTLAKEQIQQCKYTPGLPFEEYFQQLKALHKAASDI
;
A
#
# COMPACT_ATOMS: atom_id res chain seq x y z
N MET A 1 -46.34 -18.94 -21.03
CA MET A 1 -46.01 -18.04 -19.90
C MET A 1 -44.63 -17.50 -20.16
N ASN A 2 -44.50 -16.25 -20.60
CA ASN A 2 -43.24 -15.68 -21.08
C ASN A 2 -42.58 -14.92 -19.91
N ILE A 3 -41.48 -15.44 -19.35
CA ILE A 3 -40.72 -14.75 -18.31
C ILE A 3 -39.67 -13.91 -19.02
N GLN A 4 -40.09 -12.74 -19.48
CA GLN A 4 -39.17 -11.71 -19.92
C GLN A 4 -38.76 -10.93 -18.67
N GLY A 5 -37.61 -11.29 -18.10
CA GLY A 5 -36.99 -10.54 -17.01
C GLY A 5 -36.79 -9.09 -17.46
N ALA A 6 -37.37 -8.15 -16.72
CA ALA A 6 -37.16 -6.73 -16.96
C ALA A 6 -35.67 -6.44 -16.79
N ALA A 7 -35.01 -5.97 -17.86
CA ALA A 7 -33.65 -5.49 -17.76
C ALA A 7 -33.66 -4.21 -16.89
N THR A 8 -33.01 -4.29 -15.73
CA THR A 8 -32.83 -3.15 -14.83
C THR A 8 -32.10 -2.04 -15.58
N ALA A 9 -32.70 -0.85 -15.65
CA ALA A 9 -32.08 0.28 -16.31
C ALA A 9 -30.73 0.60 -15.62
N PRO A 10 -29.65 0.89 -16.38
CA PRO A 10 -28.36 1.18 -15.79
C PRO A 10 -28.44 2.47 -14.97
N THR A 11 -28.16 2.37 -13.68
CA THR A 11 -28.11 3.49 -12.76
C THR A 11 -26.97 4.43 -13.14
N PRO A 12 -27.22 5.75 -13.25
CA PRO A 12 -26.16 6.73 -13.50
C PRO A 12 -25.00 6.62 -12.50
N VAL A 13 -23.77 6.53 -13.01
CA VAL A 13 -22.52 6.41 -12.22
C VAL A 13 -22.35 7.53 -11.18
N ASN A 14 -23.01 8.68 -11.37
CA ASN A 14 -22.94 9.85 -10.48
C ASN A 14 -24.11 9.97 -9.49
N LEU A 15 -24.90 8.91 -9.28
CA LEU A 15 -25.87 8.91 -8.18
C LEU A 15 -25.13 8.81 -6.85
N CYS A 16 -25.20 9.87 -6.04
CA CYS A 16 -24.59 9.92 -4.71
C CYS A 16 -25.20 8.95 -3.68
N THR A 17 -26.22 8.18 -4.07
CA THR A 17 -26.88 7.15 -3.24
C THR A 17 -27.02 5.88 -4.07
N PRO A 18 -25.95 5.06 -4.16
CA PRO A 18 -26.04 3.74 -4.73
C PRO A 18 -27.02 2.90 -3.91
N THR A 19 -27.67 1.96 -4.58
CA THR A 19 -28.41 0.89 -3.91
C THR A 19 -27.45 -0.03 -3.15
N LEU A 20 -27.98 -0.87 -2.25
CA LEU A 20 -27.17 -1.84 -1.51
C LEU A 20 -26.47 -2.83 -2.46
N GLU A 21 -27.18 -3.34 -3.47
CA GLU A 21 -26.62 -4.26 -4.46
C GLU A 21 -25.46 -3.63 -5.26
N GLU A 22 -25.59 -2.35 -5.61
CA GLU A 22 -24.52 -1.60 -6.29
C GLU A 22 -23.32 -1.37 -5.37
N TRP A 23 -23.56 -1.09 -4.09
CA TRP A 23 -22.49 -0.99 -3.09
C TRP A 23 -21.73 -2.31 -2.96
N GLU A 24 -22.42 -3.43 -2.82
CA GLU A 24 -21.81 -4.75 -2.71
C GLU A 24 -21.04 -5.13 -3.99
N LEU A 25 -21.61 -4.82 -5.16
CA LEU A 25 -20.93 -5.05 -6.44
C LEU A 25 -19.64 -4.22 -6.55
N HIS A 26 -19.69 -2.94 -6.19
CA HIS A 26 -18.51 -2.08 -6.21
C HIS A 26 -17.45 -2.53 -5.20
N ASP A 27 -17.85 -2.87 -3.97
CA ASP A 27 -16.92 -3.37 -2.96
C ASP A 27 -16.23 -4.66 -3.44
N ALA A 28 -16.98 -5.62 -3.99
CA ALA A 28 -16.44 -6.86 -4.53
C ALA A 28 -15.49 -6.62 -5.72
N GLN A 29 -15.83 -5.69 -6.62
CA GLN A 29 -14.96 -5.30 -7.73
C GLN A 29 -13.64 -4.70 -7.25
N ILE A 30 -13.70 -3.76 -6.30
CA ILE A 30 -12.50 -3.13 -5.75
C ILE A 30 -11.67 -4.15 -4.96
N ALA A 31 -12.30 -5.00 -4.16
CA ALA A 31 -11.63 -6.09 -3.44
C ALA A 31 -10.90 -7.03 -4.42
N GLY A 32 -11.54 -7.40 -5.52
CA GLY A 32 -10.93 -8.18 -6.60
C GLY A 32 -9.72 -7.49 -7.22
N ILE A 33 -9.82 -6.18 -7.51
CA ILE A 33 -8.70 -5.39 -8.05
C ILE A 33 -7.54 -5.35 -7.06
N ILE A 34 -7.81 -5.08 -5.77
CA ILE A 34 -6.77 -5.06 -4.73
C ILE A 34 -6.08 -6.42 -4.67
N TYR A 35 -6.85 -7.50 -4.52
CA TYR A 35 -6.31 -8.86 -4.37
C TYR A 35 -5.40 -9.27 -5.55
N GLN A 36 -5.80 -8.93 -6.79
CA GLN A 36 -5.03 -9.27 -7.99
C GLN A 36 -3.74 -8.46 -8.15
N ASN A 37 -3.66 -7.25 -7.57
CA ASN A 37 -2.49 -6.37 -7.68
C ASN A 37 -1.49 -6.55 -6.54
N VAL A 38 -1.88 -7.22 -5.44
CA VAL A 38 -0.96 -7.55 -4.35
C VAL A 38 -0.18 -8.81 -4.72
N LYS A 39 1.15 -8.72 -4.70
CA LYS A 39 2.05 -9.82 -5.08
C LYS A 39 1.92 -11.05 -4.18
N ASP A 40 1.68 -10.84 -2.88
CA ASP A 40 1.51 -11.89 -1.88
C ASP A 40 0.47 -11.43 -0.83
N PRO A 41 -0.84 -11.59 -1.12
CA PRO A 41 -1.90 -11.14 -0.23
C PRO A 41 -1.94 -11.98 1.06
N CYS A 42 -1.56 -13.25 0.99
CA CYS A 42 -1.62 -14.16 2.13
C CYS A 42 -0.63 -13.77 3.23
N SER A 43 0.61 -13.38 2.90
CA SER A 43 1.56 -12.91 3.92
C SER A 43 1.11 -11.60 4.58
N MET A 44 0.33 -10.79 3.87
CA MET A 44 -0.31 -9.56 4.38
C MET A 44 -1.65 -9.83 5.08
N ARG A 45 -2.02 -11.10 5.28
CA ARG A 45 -3.29 -11.53 5.90
C ARG A 45 -4.54 -11.03 5.14
N ILE A 46 -4.41 -10.79 3.84
CA ILE A 46 -5.51 -10.41 2.95
C ILE A 46 -6.09 -11.68 2.32
N THR A 47 -7.40 -11.86 2.47
CA THR A 47 -8.15 -13.02 1.93
C THR A 47 -9.29 -12.55 1.01
N GLN A 48 -9.70 -13.38 0.05
CA GLN A 48 -10.66 -13.01 -0.99
C GLN A 48 -12.08 -12.69 -0.47
N ASP A 49 -12.40 -13.12 0.75
CA ASP A 49 -13.68 -12.89 1.43
C ASP A 49 -13.74 -11.55 2.19
N MET A 50 -12.64 -10.78 2.21
CA MET A 50 -12.60 -9.47 2.85
C MET A 50 -13.24 -8.39 1.96
N SER A 51 -13.85 -7.39 2.60
CA SER A 51 -14.27 -6.17 1.90
C SER A 51 -13.06 -5.35 1.44
N ALA A 52 -13.27 -4.51 0.43
CA ALA A 52 -12.21 -3.66 -0.10
C ALA A 52 -11.61 -2.73 0.97
N GLN A 53 -12.46 -2.22 1.88
CA GLN A 53 -12.03 -1.39 2.99
C GLN A 53 -11.07 -2.11 3.94
N VAL A 54 -11.38 -3.37 4.27
CA VAL A 54 -10.54 -4.18 5.17
C VAL A 54 -9.19 -4.47 4.50
N MET A 55 -9.21 -4.86 3.22
CA MET A 55 -7.99 -5.08 2.45
C MET A 55 -7.12 -3.83 2.38
N TRP A 56 -7.71 -2.68 2.07
CA TRP A 56 -7.01 -1.40 1.99
C TRP A 56 -6.39 -0.97 3.33
N THR A 57 -7.12 -1.21 4.42
CA THR A 57 -6.66 -0.91 5.78
C THR A 57 -5.47 -1.77 6.17
N ALA A 58 -5.51 -3.07 5.84
CA ALA A 58 -4.39 -3.98 6.06
C ALA A 58 -3.14 -3.52 5.30
N LEU A 59 -3.27 -3.21 4.00
CA LEU A 59 -2.17 -2.71 3.17
C LEU A 59 -1.56 -1.42 3.72
N THR A 60 -2.41 -0.45 4.07
CA THR A 60 -1.97 0.84 4.60
C THR A 60 -1.24 0.66 5.95
N THR A 61 -1.70 -0.28 6.77
CA THR A 61 -1.06 -0.58 8.07
C THR A 61 0.32 -1.19 7.89
N GLU A 62 0.44 -2.21 7.04
CA GLU A 62 1.73 -2.85 6.73
C GLU A 62 2.72 -1.86 6.10
N PHE A 63 2.24 -1.01 5.17
CA PHE A 63 3.06 0.04 4.57
C PHE A 63 3.58 1.02 5.64
N LYS A 64 2.71 1.53 6.52
CA LYS A 64 3.12 2.45 7.60
C LYS A 64 4.13 1.82 8.54
N THR A 65 3.92 0.57 8.93
CA THR A 65 4.85 -0.17 9.80
C THR A 65 6.21 -0.36 9.13
N THR A 66 6.22 -0.78 7.87
CA THR A 66 7.45 -1.00 7.10
C THR A 66 8.20 0.31 6.87
N SER A 67 7.48 1.39 6.53
CA SER A 67 8.05 2.73 6.37
C SER A 67 8.67 3.24 7.67
N ALA A 68 7.98 3.09 8.81
CA ALA A 68 8.52 3.46 10.12
C ALA A 68 9.79 2.65 10.46
N ALA A 69 9.79 1.34 10.23
CA ALA A 69 10.96 0.50 10.45
C ALA A 69 12.14 0.88 9.54
N ALA A 70 11.87 1.17 8.26
CA ALA A 70 12.88 1.63 7.30
C ALA A 70 13.49 2.98 7.71
N GLN A 71 12.67 3.93 8.18
CA GLN A 71 13.13 5.22 8.71
C GLN A 71 14.00 5.04 9.96
N THR A 72 13.62 4.15 10.88
CA THR A 72 14.45 3.82 12.06
C THR A 72 15.78 3.23 11.65
N LEU A 73 15.80 2.26 10.73
CA LEU A 73 17.03 1.64 10.24
C LEU A 73 17.94 2.67 9.55
N ALA A 74 17.38 3.55 8.73
CA ALA A 74 18.14 4.61 8.06
C ALA A 74 18.80 5.54 9.08
N LYS A 75 18.08 5.92 10.14
CA LYS A 75 18.63 6.73 11.24
C LYS A 75 19.77 6.01 11.95
N GLU A 76 19.62 4.71 12.23
CA GLU A 76 20.68 3.91 12.85
C GLU A 76 21.92 3.82 11.98
N GLN A 77 21.77 3.58 10.67
CA GLN A 77 22.89 3.53 9.73
C GLN A 77 23.66 4.86 9.68
N ILE A 78 22.95 5.99 9.64
CA ILE A 78 23.57 7.32 9.68
C ILE A 78 24.35 7.52 10.99
N GLN A 79 23.78 7.11 12.14
CA GLN A 79 24.45 7.21 13.44
C GLN A 79 25.67 6.29 13.57
N GLN A 80 25.65 5.14 12.92
CA GLN A 80 26.75 4.18 12.90
C GLN A 80 27.88 4.58 11.94
N CYS A 81 27.61 5.45 10.97
CA CYS A 81 28.61 6.00 10.05
C CYS A 81 29.57 6.93 10.80
N LYS A 82 30.63 6.36 11.38
CA LYS A 82 31.66 7.09 12.13
C LYS A 82 32.89 7.35 11.27
N TYR A 83 33.45 8.54 11.42
CA TYR A 83 34.74 8.85 10.82
C TYR A 83 35.82 7.92 11.40
N THR A 84 36.55 7.26 10.51
CA THR A 84 37.66 6.38 10.87
C THR A 84 38.97 7.12 10.65
N PRO A 85 39.85 7.27 11.68
CA PRO A 85 41.15 7.90 11.51
C PRO A 85 41.96 7.19 10.41
N GLY A 86 42.45 7.96 9.43
CA GLY A 86 43.17 7.44 8.27
C GLY A 86 42.34 7.38 6.99
N LEU A 87 41.02 7.53 7.07
CA LEU A 87 40.16 7.71 5.90
C LEU A 87 40.16 9.19 5.46
N PRO A 88 40.29 9.52 4.16
CA PRO A 88 40.10 10.88 3.69
C PRO A 88 38.70 11.40 4.05
N PHE A 89 38.64 12.65 4.52
CA PHE A 89 37.37 13.26 4.93
C PHE A 89 36.33 13.27 3.79
N GLU A 90 36.75 13.47 2.56
CA GLU A 90 35.86 13.47 1.39
C GLU A 90 35.18 12.11 1.21
N GLU A 91 35.89 11.01 1.40
CA GLU A 91 35.31 9.66 1.29
C GLU A 91 34.26 9.42 2.38
N TYR A 92 34.54 9.85 3.61
CA TYR A 92 33.56 9.83 4.70
C TYR A 92 32.32 10.68 4.37
N PHE A 93 32.51 11.88 3.84
CA PHE A 93 31.41 12.78 3.50
C PHE A 93 30.54 12.21 2.38
N GLN A 94 31.13 11.58 1.36
CA GLN A 94 30.38 10.91 0.30
C GLN A 94 29.56 9.72 0.82
N GLN A 95 30.09 8.94 1.76
CA GLN A 95 29.34 7.86 2.41
C GLN A 95 28.13 8.41 3.17
N LEU A 96 28.32 9.48 3.95
CA LEU A 96 27.24 10.12 4.68
C LEU A 96 26.17 10.69 3.73
N LYS A 97 26.60 11.31 2.63
CA LYS A 97 25.70 11.85 1.60
C LYS A 97 24.88 10.76 0.91
N ALA A 98 25.50 9.61 0.62
CA ALA A 98 24.81 8.47 0.04
C ALA A 98 23.75 7.90 1.00
N LEU A 99 24.10 7.75 2.29
CA LEU A 99 23.16 7.31 3.33
C LEU A 99 21.99 8.29 3.51
N HIS A 100 22.25 9.59 3.51
CA HIS A 100 21.19 10.60 3.60
C HIS A 100 20.27 10.57 2.38
N LYS A 101 20.81 10.38 1.18
CA LYS A 101 20.00 10.23 -0.03
C LYS A 101 19.12 8.99 0.06
N ALA A 102 19.69 7.84 0.40
CA ALA A 102 18.94 6.60 0.56
C ALA A 102 17.83 6.73 1.61
N ALA A 103 18.08 7.45 2.71
CA ALA A 103 17.08 7.72 3.74
C ALA A 103 15.95 8.65 3.29
N SER A 104 16.23 9.57 2.36
CA SER A 104 15.24 10.53 1.83
C SER A 104 14.32 9.90 0.78
N ASP A 105 14.77 8.81 0.16
CA ASP A 105 14.02 8.06 -0.86
C ASP A 105 13.06 7.01 -0.22
N ILE A 106 12.98 6.94 1.12
CA ILE A 106 12.08 6.08 1.93
C ILE A 106 10.79 6.83 2.29
#